data_AF-A0A956QLM1-F1
#
_entry.id   AF-A0A956QLM1-F1
#
_cell.length_a   1.000
_cell.length_b   1.000
_cell.length_c   1.000
_cell.angle_alpha   90.00
_cell.angle_beta   90.00
_cell.angle_gamma   90.00
#
_symmetry.space_group_name_H-M   'P 1'
#
loop_
_entity.id
_entity.type
_entity.pdbx_description
1 polymer ?
#
loop_
_entity_poly.entity_id
_entity_poly.type
_entity_poly.pdbx_seq_one_letter_code
_entity_poly.pdbx_strand_id
1 'polypeptide(L)'
;MITDQDQHDQGNAPDYKEILSVSLKNSGLDTGAKRKRWYTQYKHICLLLDVIQYLPENIQGKIGDGFGNFVKAASDRMTSGQELKNVGPDKVKGLYLSQQKRRWSDRIPELHYGLKMLATLPEELVLICDTMCVDVITQINTLLDQKRNIDGQNPAVYVKIAHYLDSSDSPFNNCDTYINHFLR
;
A
#
# COMPACT_ATOMS: atom_id res chain seq x y z
N MET A 1 3.91 19.83 -48.98
CA MET A 1 4.15 18.40 -48.72
C MET A 1 5.15 18.30 -47.60
N ILE A 2 4.68 18.11 -46.38
CA ILE A 2 5.48 17.70 -45.23
C ILE A 2 4.75 16.48 -44.68
N THR A 3 5.39 15.33 -44.77
CA THR A 3 4.86 14.02 -44.37
C THR A 3 5.06 13.79 -42.88
N ASP A 4 4.08 13.08 -42.33
CA ASP A 4 3.98 12.49 -41.00
C ASP A 4 5.27 11.90 -40.41
N GLN A 5 5.45 12.07 -39.10
CA GLN A 5 5.63 10.96 -38.14
C GLN A 5 5.70 11.51 -36.71
N ASP A 6 4.55 11.88 -36.14
CA ASP A 6 4.36 11.88 -34.69
C ASP A 6 4.10 10.42 -34.27
N GLN A 7 5.18 9.68 -33.99
CA GLN A 7 5.06 8.39 -33.30
C GLN A 7 4.84 8.66 -31.81
N HIS A 8 3.56 8.67 -31.43
CA HIS A 8 3.13 8.41 -30.07
C HIS A 8 3.73 7.08 -29.62
N ASP A 9 4.68 7.16 -28.68
CA ASP A 9 5.20 6.02 -27.95
C ASP A 9 4.08 5.51 -27.02
N GLN A 10 3.19 4.67 -27.57
CA GLN A 10 2.23 3.88 -26.81
C GLN A 10 3.00 2.78 -26.07
N GLY A 11 3.70 3.17 -25.00
CA GLY A 11 4.34 2.23 -24.10
C GLY A 11 3.29 1.31 -23.50
N ASN A 12 3.28 0.04 -23.92
CA ASN A 12 2.50 -1.01 -23.28
C ASN A 12 2.77 -0.98 -21.77
N ALA A 13 1.72 -0.75 -20.98
CA ALA A 13 1.82 -0.85 -19.54
C ALA A 13 2.31 -2.26 -19.18
N PRO A 14 3.34 -2.39 -18.33
CA PRO A 14 3.92 -3.70 -18.01
C PRO A 14 2.87 -4.62 -17.39
N ASP A 15 2.89 -5.90 -17.78
CA ASP A 15 1.96 -6.91 -17.27
C ASP A 15 2.17 -7.08 -15.77
N TYR A 16 1.19 -6.65 -14.98
CA TYR A 16 1.21 -6.74 -13.53
C TYR A 16 1.43 -8.17 -13.03
N LYS A 17 1.10 -9.21 -13.80
CA LYS A 17 1.45 -10.60 -13.46
C LYS A 17 2.95 -10.87 -13.58
N GLU A 18 3.64 -10.28 -14.54
CA GLU A 18 5.09 -10.37 -14.65
C GLU A 18 5.73 -9.72 -13.43
N ILE A 19 5.26 -8.52 -13.06
CA ILE A 19 5.73 -7.82 -11.85
C ILE A 19 5.39 -8.59 -10.56
N LEU A 20 4.18 -9.14 -10.43
CA LEU A 20 3.77 -9.93 -9.27
C LEU A 20 4.53 -11.26 -9.19
N SER A 21 4.78 -11.92 -10.33
CA SER A 21 5.58 -13.13 -10.37
C SER A 21 7.04 -12.86 -10.01
N VAL A 22 7.55 -11.68 -10.39
CA VAL A 22 8.89 -11.20 -10.03
C VAL A 22 8.95 -10.82 -8.54
N SER A 23 7.97 -10.10 -7.99
CA SER A 23 7.92 -9.79 -6.55
C SER A 23 7.72 -11.02 -5.67
N LEU A 24 6.88 -11.98 -6.10
CA LEU A 24 6.67 -13.25 -5.39
C LEU A 24 7.87 -14.20 -5.51
N LYS A 25 8.62 -14.19 -6.63
CA LYS A 25 9.86 -14.96 -6.77
C LYS A 25 11.05 -14.31 -6.05
N ASN A 26 11.07 -12.98 -5.97
CA ASN A 26 12.10 -12.20 -5.27
C ASN A 26 11.82 -11.99 -3.78
N SER A 27 10.75 -12.56 -3.22
CA SER A 27 10.54 -12.60 -1.77
C SER A 27 11.53 -13.53 -1.05
N GLY A 28 12.43 -14.19 -1.79
CA GLY A 28 13.69 -14.68 -1.26
C GLY A 28 14.50 -13.50 -0.72
N LEU A 29 14.41 -13.30 0.60
CA LEU A 29 15.15 -12.33 1.41
C LEU A 29 16.64 -12.27 0.98
N ASP A 30 16.95 -11.36 0.08
CA ASP A 30 18.33 -11.03 -0.25
C ASP A 30 18.97 -10.31 0.95
N THR A 31 20.05 -10.90 1.43
CA THR A 31 20.88 -10.51 2.58
C THR A 31 21.91 -9.43 2.21
N GLY A 32 21.72 -8.72 1.09
CA GLY A 32 22.50 -7.53 0.74
C GLY A 32 22.08 -6.29 1.53
N ALA A 33 22.96 -5.81 2.41
CA ALA A 33 22.81 -4.60 3.24
C ALA A 33 22.72 -3.28 2.43
N LYS A 34 21.62 -3.05 1.71
CA LYS A 34 21.24 -1.74 1.15
C LYS A 34 20.04 -1.19 1.91
N ARG A 35 20.29 -0.24 2.82
CA ARG A 35 19.32 0.68 3.49
C ARG A 35 17.85 0.19 3.42
N LYS A 36 17.56 -0.90 4.14
CA LYS A 36 16.22 -1.50 4.17
C LYS A 36 15.25 -0.48 4.81
N ARG A 37 14.11 -0.23 4.16
CA ARG A 37 13.13 0.77 4.62
C ARG A 37 12.40 0.18 5.81
N TRP A 38 11.86 1.02 6.71
CA TRP A 38 11.18 0.53 7.90
C TRP A 38 10.06 -0.47 7.56
N TYR A 39 9.31 -0.26 6.47
CA TYR A 39 8.23 -1.16 6.10
C TYR A 39 8.66 -2.40 5.30
N THR A 40 9.93 -2.50 4.88
CA THR A 40 10.41 -3.69 4.13
C THR A 40 10.41 -4.97 4.95
N GLN A 41 10.24 -4.87 6.26
CA GLN A 41 10.05 -6.01 7.14
C GLN A 41 8.60 -6.52 7.19
N TYR A 42 7.63 -5.77 6.65
CA TYR A 42 6.22 -6.14 6.63
C TYR A 42 5.82 -6.59 5.22
N LYS A 43 5.61 -7.89 5.08
CA LYS A 43 5.46 -8.58 3.80
C LYS A 43 4.25 -8.06 3.00
N HIS A 44 3.11 -7.90 3.66
CA HIS A 44 1.85 -7.58 2.98
C HIS A 44 1.74 -6.10 2.69
N ILE A 45 2.27 -5.22 3.54
CA ILE A 45 2.43 -3.79 3.22
C ILE A 45 3.29 -3.64 1.96
N CYS A 46 4.41 -4.35 1.87
CA CYS A 46 5.24 -4.33 0.65
C CYS A 46 4.49 -4.83 -0.56
N LEU A 47 3.80 -5.97 -0.43
CA LEU A 47 3.03 -6.55 -1.52
C LEU A 47 1.90 -5.62 -1.99
N LEU A 48 1.21 -4.96 -1.06
CA LEU A 48 0.18 -3.98 -1.39
C LEU A 48 0.77 -2.81 -2.16
N LEU A 49 1.90 -2.25 -1.72
CA LEU A 49 2.60 -1.18 -2.45
C LEU A 49 3.02 -1.63 -3.85
N ASP A 50 3.48 -2.86 -4.01
CA ASP A 50 3.87 -3.42 -5.31
C ASP A 50 2.67 -3.58 -6.25
N VAL A 51 1.50 -3.97 -5.71
CA VAL A 51 0.24 -4.09 -6.48
C VAL A 51 -0.26 -2.72 -6.92
N ILE A 52 -0.31 -1.74 -6.00
CA ILE A 52 -1.01 -0.48 -6.26
C ILE A 52 -0.20 0.52 -7.08
N GLN A 53 1.12 0.37 -7.20
CA GLN A 53 1.98 1.31 -7.95
C GLN A 53 1.59 1.45 -9.43
N TYR A 54 0.86 0.47 -9.98
CA TYR A 54 0.36 0.46 -11.36
C TYR A 54 -1.12 0.81 -11.47
N LEU A 55 -1.79 1.07 -10.35
CA LEU A 55 -3.18 1.53 -10.33
C LEU A 55 -3.23 3.06 -10.47
N PRO A 56 -4.34 3.62 -10.95
CA PRO A 56 -4.56 5.06 -10.97
C PRO A 56 -4.29 5.76 -9.63
N GLU A 57 -3.76 6.98 -9.69
CA GLU A 57 -3.37 7.75 -8.49
C GLU A 57 -4.51 7.94 -7.48
N ASN A 58 -5.77 8.03 -7.93
CA ASN A 58 -6.92 8.12 -7.03
C ASN A 58 -7.09 6.85 -6.16
N ILE A 59 -6.79 5.67 -6.69
CA ILE A 59 -6.80 4.41 -5.92
C ILE A 59 -5.61 4.39 -4.96
N GLN A 60 -4.43 4.81 -5.42
CA GLN A 60 -3.24 4.91 -4.59
C GLN A 60 -3.47 5.86 -3.40
N GLY A 61 -4.15 6.99 -3.64
CA GLY A 61 -4.55 7.95 -2.63
C GLY A 61 -5.49 7.35 -1.58
N LYS A 62 -6.52 6.61 -2.02
CA LYS A 62 -7.45 5.89 -1.12
C LYS A 62 -6.77 4.89 -0.20
N ILE A 63 -5.73 4.20 -0.67
CA ILE A 63 -4.91 3.32 0.18
C ILE A 63 -4.13 4.14 1.21
N GLY A 64 -3.60 5.29 0.81
CA GLY A 64 -2.97 6.26 1.71
C GLY A 64 -3.89 6.75 2.81
N ASP A 65 -5.11 7.15 2.46
CA ASP A 65 -6.17 7.53 3.39
C ASP A 65 -6.53 6.37 4.32
N GLY A 66 -6.61 5.15 3.79
CA GLY A 66 -6.84 3.94 4.58
C GLY A 66 -5.77 3.70 5.65
N PHE A 67 -4.50 3.89 5.31
CA PHE A 67 -3.42 3.88 6.31
C PHE A 67 -3.58 4.99 7.35
N GLY A 68 -3.98 6.20 6.92
CA GLY A 68 -4.29 7.30 7.83
C GLY A 68 -5.41 6.97 8.81
N ASN A 69 -6.50 6.37 8.32
CA ASN A 69 -7.64 5.92 9.12
C ASN A 69 -7.22 4.87 10.14
N PHE A 70 -6.40 3.90 9.73
CA PHE A 70 -5.85 2.90 10.64
C PHE A 70 -5.02 3.54 11.76
N VAL A 71 -4.12 4.46 11.42
CA VAL A 71 -3.27 5.14 12.42
C VAL A 71 -4.11 5.93 13.40
N LYS A 72 -5.15 6.62 12.93
CA LYS A 72 -6.09 7.34 13.79
C LYS A 72 -6.80 6.40 14.76
N ALA A 73 -7.42 5.33 14.24
CA ALA A 73 -8.10 4.33 15.06
C ALA A 73 -7.15 3.69 16.10
N ALA A 74 -5.92 3.37 15.70
CA ALA A 74 -4.90 2.82 16.59
C ALA A 74 -4.49 3.83 17.68
N SER A 75 -4.33 5.11 17.32
CA SER A 75 -3.94 6.17 18.27
C SER A 75 -5.05 6.45 19.29
N ASP A 76 -6.31 6.49 18.86
CA ASP A 76 -7.47 6.67 19.75
C ASP A 76 -7.54 5.55 20.81
N ARG A 77 -7.14 4.32 20.44
CA ARG A 77 -7.03 3.17 21.35
C ARG A 77 -5.83 3.23 22.29
N MET A 78 -4.69 3.72 21.84
CA MET A 78 -3.52 3.89 22.71
C MET A 78 -3.77 4.93 23.81
N THR A 79 -4.43 6.03 23.45
CA THR A 79 -4.77 7.13 24.39
C THR A 79 -5.72 6.67 25.50
N SER A 80 -6.40 5.54 25.32
CA SER A 80 -7.34 4.96 26.29
C SER A 80 -6.72 3.90 27.23
N GLY A 81 -5.40 3.63 27.19
CA GLY A 81 -4.81 2.73 28.20
C GLY A 81 -3.33 2.35 28.12
N GLN A 82 -2.51 2.86 27.20
CA GLN A 82 -1.08 2.50 27.14
C GLN A 82 -0.17 3.69 26.85
N GLU A 83 0.95 3.76 27.58
CA GLU A 83 2.03 4.72 27.34
C GLU A 83 2.57 4.56 25.90
N LEU A 84 2.72 5.68 25.20
CA LEU A 84 3.34 5.77 23.88
C LEU A 84 4.75 5.13 23.92
N LYS A 85 4.89 3.90 23.42
CA LYS A 85 6.20 3.27 23.24
C LYS A 85 7.03 4.14 22.29
N ASN A 86 8.25 4.48 22.72
CA ASN A 86 9.22 5.21 21.93
C ASN A 86 9.40 4.58 20.54
N VAL A 87 9.34 5.39 19.49
CA VAL A 87 9.68 5.00 18.12
C VAL A 87 11.18 4.67 18.12
N GLY A 88 11.52 3.37 18.11
CA GLY A 88 12.90 2.91 18.23
C GLY A 88 13.86 3.53 17.20
N PRO A 89 15.17 3.61 17.50
CA PRO A 89 16.15 4.32 16.68
C PRO A 89 16.23 3.80 15.23
N ASP A 90 15.93 2.53 14.97
CA ASP A 90 15.90 1.95 13.63
C ASP A 90 14.75 2.49 12.77
N LYS A 91 13.58 2.75 13.37
CA LYS A 91 12.46 3.39 12.68
C LYS A 91 12.77 4.86 12.38
N VAL A 92 13.41 5.57 13.31
CA VAL A 92 13.86 6.96 13.09
C VAL A 92 14.87 7.02 11.95
N LYS A 93 15.87 6.12 11.95
CA LYS A 93 16.84 6.00 10.86
C LYS A 93 16.17 5.62 9.54
N GLY A 94 15.20 4.70 9.56
CA GLY A 94 14.40 4.31 8.41
C GLY A 94 13.57 5.46 7.82
N LEU A 95 13.02 6.32 8.67
CA LEU A 95 12.30 7.54 8.30
C LEU A 95 13.23 8.61 7.73
N TYR A 96 14.39 8.82 8.34
CA TYR A 96 15.38 9.76 7.81
C TYR A 96 15.89 9.32 6.43
N LEU A 97 16.20 8.03 6.28
CA LEU A 97 16.65 7.46 5.01
C LEU A 97 15.55 7.42 3.94
N SER A 98 14.27 7.38 4.33
CA SER A 98 13.17 7.41 3.36
C SER A 98 13.05 8.76 2.66
N GLN A 99 13.46 9.85 3.30
CA GLN A 99 13.36 11.21 2.78
C GLN A 99 14.47 11.57 1.77
N GLN A 100 15.57 10.80 1.69
CA GLN A 100 16.73 11.15 0.86
C GLN A 100 16.57 10.82 -0.65
N LYS A 101 15.58 10.02 -1.05
CA LYS A 101 15.26 9.77 -2.47
C LYS A 101 13.75 9.76 -2.67
N ARG A 102 13.24 10.63 -3.54
CA ARG A 102 11.81 10.67 -3.90
C ARG A 102 11.38 9.37 -4.58
N ARG A 103 10.43 8.68 -3.95
CA ARG A 103 9.80 7.43 -4.42
C ARG A 103 8.64 7.77 -5.35
N TRP A 104 8.11 6.78 -6.05
CA TRP A 104 6.83 6.94 -6.75
C TRP A 104 5.72 7.24 -5.72
N SER A 105 5.70 6.53 -4.59
CA SER A 105 4.73 6.73 -3.51
C SER A 105 4.82 8.10 -2.83
N ASP A 106 5.99 8.76 -2.91
CA ASP A 106 6.17 10.10 -2.34
C ASP A 106 5.55 11.20 -3.22
N ARG A 107 5.17 10.86 -4.45
CA ARG A 107 4.46 11.76 -5.37
C ARG A 107 2.96 11.77 -5.11
N ILE A 108 2.46 10.79 -4.35
CA ILE A 108 1.07 10.67 -3.94
C ILE A 108 0.98 11.16 -2.48
N PRO A 109 0.47 12.38 -2.23
CA PRO A 109 0.53 13.00 -0.91
C PRO A 109 -0.10 12.15 0.21
N GLU A 110 -1.26 11.57 -0.06
CA GLU A 110 -2.04 10.77 0.88
C GLU A 110 -1.30 9.48 1.24
N LEU A 111 -0.72 8.81 0.24
CA LEU A 111 0.05 7.58 0.44
C LEU A 111 1.37 7.85 1.18
N HIS A 112 2.06 8.93 0.83
CA HIS A 112 3.26 9.36 1.54
C HIS A 112 2.96 9.64 3.01
N TYR A 113 1.89 10.38 3.27
CA TYR A 113 1.43 10.71 4.62
C TYR A 113 1.06 9.45 5.41
N GLY A 114 0.21 8.58 4.85
CA GLY A 114 -0.20 7.33 5.49
C GLY A 114 0.98 6.43 5.87
N LEU A 115 1.94 6.24 4.97
CA LEU A 115 3.16 5.47 5.25
C LEU A 115 4.05 6.13 6.32
N LYS A 116 4.13 7.46 6.35
CA LYS A 116 4.89 8.17 7.39
C LYS A 116 4.23 8.00 8.75
N MET A 117 2.91 8.06 8.80
CA MET A 117 2.12 7.90 10.02
C MET A 117 2.16 6.47 10.55
N LEU A 118 2.09 5.45 9.69
CA LEU A 118 2.26 4.06 10.13
C LEU A 118 3.61 3.81 10.82
N ALA A 119 4.66 4.51 10.37
CA ALA A 119 5.99 4.38 10.96
C ALA A 119 6.04 4.83 12.42
N THR A 120 5.11 5.66 12.88
CA THR A 120 5.07 6.17 14.27
C THR A 120 4.34 5.23 15.22
N LEU A 121 3.64 4.21 14.71
CA LEU A 121 2.93 3.25 15.54
C LEU A 121 3.87 2.22 16.19
N PRO A 122 3.50 1.68 17.37
CA PRO A 122 4.09 0.46 17.91
C PRO A 122 4.10 -0.69 16.89
N GLU A 123 5.10 -1.56 16.98
CA GLU A 123 5.27 -2.66 16.03
C GLU A 123 4.07 -3.61 15.99
N GLU A 124 3.46 -3.86 17.14
CA GLU A 124 2.28 -4.71 17.27
C GLU A 124 1.09 -4.18 16.44
N LEU A 125 0.89 -2.86 16.45
CA LEU A 125 -0.17 -2.21 15.67
C LEU A 125 0.16 -2.21 14.17
N VAL A 126 1.44 -2.06 13.81
CA VAL A 126 1.85 -2.18 12.41
C VAL A 126 1.64 -3.60 11.89
N LEU A 127 1.85 -4.64 12.71
CA LEU A 127 1.57 -6.04 12.34
C LEU A 127 0.07 -6.29 12.10
N ILE A 128 -0.80 -5.63 12.87
CA ILE A 128 -2.25 -5.67 12.61
C ILE A 128 -2.56 -5.03 11.25
N CYS A 129 -1.99 -3.85 10.96
CA CYS A 129 -2.14 -3.21 9.66
C CYS A 129 -1.61 -4.08 8.51
N ASP A 130 -0.47 -4.76 8.70
CA ASP A 130 0.08 -5.69 7.71
C ASP A 130 -0.89 -6.84 7.44
N THR A 131 -1.53 -7.38 8.48
CA THR A 131 -2.54 -8.43 8.31
C THR A 131 -3.77 -7.92 7.54
N MET A 132 -4.23 -6.70 7.83
CA MET A 132 -5.33 -6.06 7.09
C MET A 132 -5.03 -5.90 5.59
N CYS A 133 -3.76 -5.70 5.23
CA CYS A 133 -3.37 -5.57 3.83
C CYS A 133 -3.66 -6.85 3.03
N VAL A 134 -3.68 -8.04 3.66
CA VAL A 134 -4.00 -9.30 2.98
C VAL A 134 -5.39 -9.27 2.38
N ASP A 135 -6.38 -8.80 3.13
CA ASP A 135 -7.78 -8.76 2.69
C ASP A 135 -7.97 -7.74 1.57
N VAL A 136 -7.33 -6.58 1.69
CA VAL A 136 -7.33 -5.54 0.65
C VAL A 136 -6.70 -6.07 -0.65
N ILE A 137 -5.53 -6.71 -0.56
CA ILE A 137 -4.86 -7.31 -1.72
C ILE A 137 -5.75 -8.37 -2.37
N THR A 138 -6.35 -9.25 -1.56
CA THR A 138 -7.20 -10.34 -2.04
C THR A 138 -8.40 -9.80 -2.81
N GLN A 139 -9.06 -8.77 -2.28
CA GLN A 139 -10.22 -8.17 -2.93
C GLN A 139 -9.83 -7.40 -4.21
N ILE A 140 -8.73 -6.63 -4.19
CA ILE A 140 -8.22 -5.96 -5.39
C ILE A 140 -7.90 -6.98 -6.48
N ASN A 141 -7.19 -8.06 -6.14
CA ASN A 141 -6.87 -9.13 -7.09
C ASN A 141 -8.12 -9.81 -7.64
N THR A 142 -9.11 -10.08 -6.78
CA THR A 142 -10.40 -10.66 -7.21
C THR A 142 -11.10 -9.76 -8.23
N LEU A 143 -11.14 -8.45 -7.98
CA LEU A 143 -11.76 -7.47 -8.89
C LEU A 143 -10.98 -7.33 -10.20
N LEU A 144 -9.65 -7.43 -10.15
CA LEU A 144 -8.78 -7.42 -11.34
C LEU A 144 -8.97 -8.71 -12.17
N ASP A 145 -9.07 -9.88 -11.54
CA ASP A 145 -9.19 -11.17 -12.22
C ASP A 145 -10.60 -11.41 -12.80
N GLN A 146 -11.67 -10.93 -12.15
CA GLN A 146 -13.05 -11.06 -12.63
C GLN A 146 -13.30 -10.42 -14.01
N LYS A 147 -12.38 -9.58 -14.51
CA LYS A 147 -12.53 -8.85 -15.76
C LYS A 147 -11.49 -9.17 -16.82
N ARG A 148 -10.57 -10.11 -16.56
CA ARG A 148 -9.61 -10.65 -17.54
C ARG A 148 -10.23 -11.29 -18.78
N ASN A 149 -11.52 -11.65 -18.72
CA ASN A 149 -12.24 -12.22 -19.86
C ASN A 149 -12.72 -11.18 -20.88
N ILE A 150 -12.47 -9.88 -20.67
CA ILE A 150 -12.87 -8.81 -21.57
C ILE A 150 -11.74 -7.78 -21.60
N ASP A 151 -10.99 -7.77 -22.70
CA ASP A 151 -9.86 -6.90 -23.09
C ASP A 151 -9.49 -5.69 -22.20
N GLY A 152 -8.17 -5.53 -22.00
CA GLY A 152 -7.42 -4.27 -21.83
C GLY A 152 -8.00 -3.18 -20.91
N GLN A 153 -7.30 -2.91 -19.78
CA GLN A 153 -7.47 -1.71 -18.92
C GLN A 153 -8.89 -1.13 -18.87
N ASN A 154 -9.86 -1.91 -18.40
CA ASN A 154 -11.23 -1.44 -18.31
C ASN A 154 -11.37 -0.44 -17.13
N PRO A 155 -11.69 0.85 -17.39
CA PRO A 155 -11.83 1.85 -16.32
C PRO A 155 -12.88 1.47 -15.27
N ALA A 156 -13.87 0.64 -15.64
CA ALA A 156 -14.89 0.15 -14.71
C ALA A 156 -14.32 -0.73 -13.59
N VAL A 157 -13.18 -1.40 -13.79
CA VAL A 157 -12.51 -2.18 -12.73
C VAL A 157 -11.96 -1.24 -11.67
N TYR A 158 -11.33 -0.14 -12.07
CA TYR A 158 -10.81 0.86 -11.14
C TYR A 158 -11.93 1.54 -10.35
N VAL A 159 -13.10 1.77 -10.97
CA VAL A 159 -14.29 2.26 -10.26
C VAL A 159 -14.75 1.27 -9.20
N LYS A 160 -14.77 -0.04 -9.49
CA LYS A 160 -15.13 -1.07 -8.51
C LYS A 160 -14.13 -1.16 -7.36
N ILE A 161 -12.83 -1.08 -7.67
CA ILE A 161 -11.78 -1.04 -6.64
C ILE A 161 -11.96 0.18 -5.75
N ALA A 162 -12.15 1.36 -6.34
CA ALA A 162 -12.40 2.58 -5.59
C ALA A 162 -13.66 2.46 -4.70
N HIS A 163 -14.76 1.93 -5.22
CA HIS A 163 -15.99 1.71 -4.46
C HIS A 163 -15.80 0.71 -3.32
N TYR A 164 -15.05 -0.38 -3.54
CA TYR A 164 -14.69 -1.30 -2.47
C TYR A 164 -13.88 -0.60 -1.38
N LEU A 165 -12.84 0.15 -1.75
CA LEU A 165 -11.99 0.86 -0.79
C LEU A 165 -12.78 1.89 0.05
N ASP A 166 -13.87 2.43 -0.49
CA ASP A 166 -14.79 3.35 0.20
C ASP A 166 -15.92 2.63 0.96
N SER A 167 -16.12 1.33 0.76
CA SER A 167 -17.22 0.60 1.40
C SER A 167 -16.89 0.24 2.84
N SER A 168 -17.91 -0.06 3.63
CA SER A 168 -17.77 -0.61 4.98
C SER A 168 -17.11 -1.99 5.02
N ASP A 169 -17.03 -2.67 3.87
CA ASP A 169 -16.41 -3.98 3.73
C ASP A 169 -14.89 -3.88 3.59
N SER A 170 -14.37 -2.68 3.28
CA SER A 170 -12.94 -2.41 3.30
C SER A 170 -12.40 -2.45 4.73
N PRO A 171 -11.34 -3.22 5.01
CA PRO A 171 -10.64 -3.18 6.28
C PRO A 171 -10.24 -1.76 6.68
N PHE A 172 -9.91 -0.91 5.71
CA PHE A 172 -9.51 0.48 5.95
C PHE A 172 -10.64 1.38 6.47
N ASN A 173 -11.90 1.02 6.25
CA ASN A 173 -13.06 1.72 6.84
C ASN A 173 -13.61 1.02 8.08
N ASN A 174 -13.07 -0.15 8.42
CA ASN A 174 -13.47 -0.94 9.58
C ASN A 174 -12.27 -1.25 10.51
N CYS A 175 -11.34 -0.29 10.60
CA CYS A 175 -10.08 -0.44 11.33
C CYS A 175 -10.31 -0.83 12.80
N ASP A 176 -11.31 -0.25 13.46
CA ASP A 176 -11.67 -0.59 14.85
C ASP A 176 -11.99 -2.07 15.02
N THR A 177 -12.74 -2.68 14.10
CA THR A 177 -13.08 -4.10 14.19
C THR A 177 -11.84 -4.99 14.12
N TYR A 178 -10.91 -4.65 13.22
CA TYR A 178 -9.63 -5.37 13.11
C TYR A 178 -8.77 -5.19 14.36
N ILE A 179 -8.59 -3.95 14.82
CA ILE A 179 -7.82 -3.67 16.04
C ILE A 179 -8.40 -4.42 17.24
N ASN A 180 -9.74 -4.42 17.39
CA ASN A 180 -10.43 -5.12 18.48
C ASN A 180 -10.37 -6.65 18.36
N HIS A 181 -10.19 -7.20 17.16
CA HIS A 181 -10.03 -8.64 16.98
C HIS A 181 -8.67 -9.13 17.49
N PHE A 182 -7.61 -8.35 17.26
CA PHE A 182 -6.23 -8.74 17.56
C PHE A 182 -5.70 -8.30 18.93
N LEU A 183 -6.36 -7.36 19.61
CA LEU A 183 -5.95 -6.87 20.94
C LEU A 183 -6.77 -7.45 22.12
N ARG A 184 -7.51 -8.55 21.93
CA ARG A 184 -8.16 -9.31 23.01
C ARG A 184 -7.21 -10.32 23.64
#